data_AF-A0A8C7IZ59-F1
#
_entry.id   AF-A0A8C7IZ59-F1
#
_cell.length_a   1.000
_cell.length_b   1.000
_cell.length_c   1.000
_cell.angle_alpha   90.00
_cell.angle_beta   90.00
_cell.angle_gamma   90.00
#
_symmetry.space_group_name_H-M   'P 1'
#
loop_
_entity.id
_entity.type
_entity.pdbx_description
1 polymer ?
#
loop_
_entity_poly.entity_id
_entity_poly.type
_entity_poly.pdbx_seq_one_letter_code
_entity_poly.pdbx_strand_id
1 'polypeptide(L)'
;MIEADRELSVMVQEIWDKDVNRLKPGTDYRISLGTPGLNADMNDDSDGAGYPLFSFVDESIFKKESFFTFISLLDNYESDTGEPETVTLEEEAENHKFLDCMLRMPTLKLSIAHKYLVEKQLSPEGLPEFKEQLYRIWFVLYARRGTSRPDSSGFEHVFVGETRGGHTVIGFHNSIQLYMQVNLGNSD
;
A
#
# COMPACT_ATOMS: atom_id res chain seq x y z
N MET A 1 -10.07 26.95 3.26
CA MET A 1 -9.10 26.69 2.18
C MET A 1 -7.78 26.39 2.85
N ILE A 2 -7.35 25.12 2.81
CA ILE A 2 -6.00 24.76 3.22
C ILE A 2 -5.14 25.16 2.02
N GLU A 3 -4.29 26.16 2.21
CA GLU A 3 -3.31 26.57 1.21
C GLU A 3 -2.40 25.36 0.94
N ALA A 4 -2.29 24.95 -0.33
CA ALA A 4 -1.46 23.79 -0.68
C ALA A 4 -0.02 24.08 -0.28
N ASP A 5 0.58 23.20 0.53
CA ASP A 5 1.98 23.33 0.93
C ASP A 5 2.84 23.19 -0.33
N ARG A 6 3.42 24.32 -0.74
CA ARG A 6 4.20 24.42 -1.98
C ARG A 6 5.48 23.60 -1.90
N GLU A 7 6.09 23.48 -0.73
CA GLU A 7 7.30 22.69 -0.54
C GLU A 7 6.99 21.20 -0.61
N LEU A 8 5.93 20.76 0.06
CA LEU A 8 5.44 19.39 -0.02
C LEU A 8 5.08 19.01 -1.46
N SER A 9 4.41 19.90 -2.18
CA SER A 9 4.00 19.67 -3.58
C SER A 9 5.21 19.49 -4.50
N VAL A 10 6.26 20.31 -4.36
CA VAL A 10 7.49 20.21 -5.16
C VAL A 10 8.22 18.90 -4.85
N MET A 11 8.36 18.55 -3.57
CA MET A 11 9.00 17.29 -3.19
C MET A 11 8.22 16.07 -3.74
N VAL A 12 6.90 16.03 -3.57
CA VAL A 12 6.08 14.92 -4.07
C VAL A 12 6.17 14.81 -5.59
N GLN A 13 6.22 15.93 -6.32
CA GLN A 13 6.46 15.92 -7.76
C GLN A 13 7.84 15.35 -8.11
N GLU A 14 8.88 15.68 -7.36
CA GLU A 14 10.22 15.13 -7.59
C GLU A 14 10.27 13.60 -7.37
N ILE A 15 9.58 13.12 -6.33
CA ILE A 15 9.39 11.69 -6.06
C ILE A 15 8.64 11.03 -7.22
N TRP A 16 7.59 11.67 -7.74
CA TRP A 16 6.79 11.19 -8.87
C TRP A 16 7.62 11.08 -10.15
N ASP A 17 8.42 12.09 -10.47
CA ASP A 17 9.21 12.11 -11.70
C ASP A 17 10.33 11.07 -11.69
N LYS A 18 10.86 10.77 -10.51
CA LYS A 18 11.94 9.78 -10.29
C LYS A 18 11.42 8.39 -9.96
N ASP A 19 10.12 8.15 -10.10
CA ASP A 19 9.53 6.83 -9.93
C ASP A 19 9.80 5.92 -11.13
N VAL A 20 10.93 5.22 -11.09
CA VAL A 20 11.30 4.21 -12.10
C VAL A 20 10.49 2.92 -12.02
N ASN A 21 9.82 2.66 -10.89
CA ASN A 21 9.01 1.46 -10.67
C ASN A 21 7.52 1.69 -10.99
N ARG A 22 7.10 2.93 -11.25
CA ARG A 22 5.73 3.27 -11.59
C ARG A 22 5.27 2.51 -12.83
N LEU A 23 4.12 1.86 -12.69
CA LEU A 23 3.44 1.18 -13.79
C LEU A 23 2.90 2.20 -14.80
N LYS A 24 3.09 1.93 -16.09
CA LYS A 24 2.64 2.77 -17.19
C LYS A 24 1.30 2.26 -17.75
N PRO A 25 0.24 3.09 -17.73
CA PRO A 25 -1.02 2.75 -18.39
C PRO A 25 -0.81 2.37 -19.85
N GLY A 26 -1.48 1.33 -20.30
CA GLY A 26 -1.41 0.83 -21.68
C GLY A 26 -0.21 -0.06 -21.99
N THR A 27 0.85 -0.02 -21.17
CA THR A 27 2.03 -0.90 -21.26
C THR A 27 2.00 -1.96 -20.17
N ASP A 28 2.03 -1.53 -18.91
CA ASP A 28 2.16 -2.42 -17.75
C ASP A 28 0.79 -2.85 -17.20
N TYR A 29 -0.25 -2.04 -17.41
CA TYR A 29 -1.62 -2.36 -17.02
C TYR A 29 -2.66 -1.61 -17.87
N ARG A 30 -3.91 -2.10 -17.89
CA ARG A 30 -5.06 -1.45 -18.53
C ARG A 30 -6.29 -1.51 -17.64
N ILE A 31 -6.84 -0.34 -17.33
CA ILE A 31 -8.09 -0.20 -16.57
C ILE A 31 -9.24 0.07 -17.53
N SER A 32 -10.34 -0.65 -17.34
CA SER A 32 -11.62 -0.39 -17.98
C SER A 32 -12.51 0.34 -16.99
N LEU A 33 -12.46 1.68 -17.02
CA LEU A 33 -13.46 2.47 -16.33
C LEU A 33 -14.75 2.31 -17.15
N GLY A 34 -15.71 1.52 -16.66
CA GLY A 34 -16.99 1.31 -17.34
C GLY A 34 -17.63 2.64 -17.75
N THR A 35 -18.49 2.62 -18.77
CA THR A 35 -19.10 3.86 -19.28
C THR A 35 -20.02 4.45 -18.22
N PRO A 36 -19.79 5.69 -17.73
CA PRO A 36 -20.70 6.31 -16.78
C PRO A 36 -22.05 6.54 -17.48
N GLY A 37 -23.11 5.86 -17.01
CA GLY A 37 -24.49 6.16 -17.41
C GLY A 37 -25.13 5.28 -18.51
N LEU A 38 -24.61 4.07 -18.79
CA LEU A 38 -25.34 3.09 -19.62
C LEU A 38 -25.98 2.01 -18.73
N ASN A 39 -27.23 2.28 -18.35
CA ASN A 39 -28.25 1.32 -17.90
C ASN A 39 -27.91 0.45 -16.68
N ALA A 40 -27.89 1.05 -15.49
CA ALA A 40 -28.29 0.33 -14.29
C ALA A 40 -29.83 0.31 -14.25
N ASP A 41 -30.44 -0.71 -14.86
CA ASP A 41 -31.80 -1.08 -14.47
C ASP A 41 -31.71 -1.47 -12.99
N MET A 42 -32.39 -0.70 -12.14
CA MET A 42 -32.31 -0.70 -10.66
C MET A 42 -32.90 -1.96 -9.99
N ASN A 43 -32.75 -3.13 -10.60
CA ASN A 43 -33.41 -4.37 -10.17
C ASN A 43 -32.56 -5.64 -10.28
N ASP A 44 -31.25 -5.52 -10.49
CA ASP A 44 -30.36 -6.67 -10.46
C ASP A 44 -29.25 -6.41 -9.42
N ASP A 45 -29.01 -7.36 -8.53
CA ASP A 45 -27.85 -7.43 -7.63
C ASP A 45 -26.53 -7.66 -8.43
N SER A 46 -26.53 -7.41 -9.74
CA SER A 46 -25.35 -7.52 -10.60
C SER A 46 -24.68 -6.17 -10.72
N ASP A 47 -23.38 -6.10 -10.42
CA ASP A 47 -22.54 -4.95 -10.73
C ASP A 47 -22.76 -4.51 -12.19
N GLY A 48 -23.12 -3.24 -12.37
CA GLY A 48 -23.37 -2.62 -13.68
C GLY A 48 -22.10 -2.47 -14.55
N ALA A 49 -20.93 -2.85 -14.04
CA ALA A 49 -19.72 -2.96 -14.84
C ALA A 49 -19.72 -4.28 -15.65
N GLY A 50 -20.14 -4.22 -16.91
CA GLY A 50 -20.08 -5.38 -17.82
C GLY A 50 -18.67 -5.93 -18.12
N TYR A 51 -17.61 -5.37 -17.52
CA TYR A 51 -16.22 -5.76 -17.71
C TYR A 51 -15.39 -5.56 -16.43
N PRO A 52 -14.42 -6.45 -16.13
CA PRO A 52 -13.54 -6.30 -14.97
C PRO A 52 -12.73 -5.00 -15.03
N LEU A 53 -12.55 -4.36 -13.87
CA LEU A 53 -11.83 -3.09 -13.73
C LEU A 53 -10.41 -3.18 -14.31
N PHE A 54 -9.71 -4.28 -14.08
CA PHE A 54 -8.41 -4.57 -14.69
C PHE A 54 -8.59 -5.52 -15.87
N SER A 55 -8.45 -5.00 -17.08
CA SER A 55 -8.49 -5.82 -18.30
C SER A 55 -7.16 -6.53 -18.60
N PHE A 56 -6.06 -5.98 -18.07
CA PHE A 56 -4.71 -6.53 -18.24
C PHE A 56 -3.77 -5.95 -17.19
N VAL A 57 -2.90 -6.78 -16.64
CA VAL A 57 -1.72 -6.41 -15.85
C VAL A 57 -0.57 -7.34 -16.25
N ASP A 58 0.61 -6.79 -16.52
CA ASP A 58 1.80 -7.60 -16.80
C ASP A 58 2.35 -8.20 -15.50
N GLU A 59 2.11 -9.47 -15.24
CA GLU A 59 2.58 -10.16 -14.02
C GLU A 59 4.10 -10.18 -13.86
N SER A 60 4.87 -9.92 -14.93
CA SER A 60 6.33 -9.80 -14.81
C SER A 60 6.76 -8.65 -13.89
N ILE A 61 5.87 -7.66 -13.66
CA ILE A 61 6.10 -6.57 -12.70
C ILE A 61 6.22 -7.07 -11.26
N PHE A 62 5.52 -8.15 -10.90
CA PHE A 62 5.56 -8.75 -9.56
C PHE A 62 6.89 -9.46 -9.28
N LYS A 63 7.69 -9.73 -10.32
CA LYS A 63 9.04 -10.29 -10.18
C LYS A 63 10.09 -9.24 -9.81
N LYS A 64 9.77 -7.95 -9.94
CA LYS A 64 10.66 -6.89 -9.47
C LYS A 64 10.71 -6.91 -7.96
N GLU A 65 11.92 -6.79 -7.41
CA GLU A 65 12.17 -6.97 -5.99
C GLU A 65 11.27 -6.12 -5.07
N SER A 66 11.02 -4.86 -5.43
CA SER A 66 10.16 -3.96 -4.64
C SER A 66 8.71 -4.44 -4.55
N PHE A 67 8.16 -4.95 -5.65
CA PHE A 67 6.79 -5.45 -5.68
C PHE A 67 6.71 -6.83 -5.01
N PHE A 68 7.71 -7.68 -5.23
CA PHE A 68 7.81 -8.97 -4.57
C PHE A 68 7.84 -8.82 -3.04
N THR A 69 8.71 -7.97 -2.50
CA THR A 69 8.77 -7.73 -1.04
C THR A 69 7.51 -7.07 -0.50
N PHE A 70 6.79 -6.29 -1.31
CA PHE A 70 5.53 -5.69 -0.90
C PHE A 70 4.41 -6.73 -0.85
N ILE A 71 4.33 -7.61 -1.85
CA ILE A 71 3.32 -8.67 -1.92
C ILE A 71 3.52 -9.70 -0.81
N SER A 72 4.78 -10.07 -0.51
CA SER A 72 5.12 -10.90 0.65
C SER A 72 4.86 -10.25 2.01
N LEU A 73 4.42 -8.99 2.06
CA LEU A 73 3.88 -8.43 3.29
C LEU A 73 2.36 -8.51 3.31
N LEU A 74 1.70 -8.49 2.16
CA LEU A 74 0.24 -8.49 2.06
C LEU A 74 -0.35 -9.88 2.36
N ASP A 75 0.34 -10.94 1.96
CA ASP A 75 -0.05 -12.34 2.20
C ASP A 75 -0.08 -12.69 3.70
N ASN A 76 0.80 -12.12 4.52
CA ASN A 76 0.81 -12.32 5.97
C ASN A 76 -0.52 -11.90 6.63
N TYR A 77 -1.14 -10.82 6.13
CA TYR A 77 -2.37 -10.25 6.68
C TYR A 77 -3.66 -10.85 6.08
N GLU A 78 -3.54 -11.83 5.18
CA GLU A 78 -4.71 -12.54 4.61
C GLU A 78 -5.18 -13.70 5.54
N SER A 79 -4.54 -13.88 6.69
CA SER A 79 -4.75 -15.00 7.62
C SER A 79 -5.77 -14.68 8.74
N ASP A 80 -6.94 -15.34 8.67
CA ASP A 80 -7.96 -15.56 9.71
C ASP A 80 -8.16 -14.47 10.79
N THR A 81 -9.20 -13.68 10.60
CA THR A 81 -9.69 -12.71 11.59
C THR A 81 -10.25 -13.41 12.83
N GLY A 82 -9.55 -13.28 13.96
CA GLY A 82 -10.07 -13.73 15.26
C GLY A 82 -9.02 -14.00 16.33
N GLU A 83 -7.76 -14.22 15.95
CA GLU A 83 -6.66 -14.47 16.89
C GLU A 83 -5.79 -13.22 17.07
N PRO A 84 -5.17 -13.02 18.25
CA PRO A 84 -4.25 -11.90 18.46
C PRO A 84 -3.06 -12.01 17.51
N GLU A 85 -2.90 -11.03 16.62
CA GLU A 85 -1.74 -10.91 15.73
C GLU A 85 -0.46 -10.97 16.56
N THR A 86 0.28 -12.06 16.41
CA THR A 86 1.61 -12.21 17.00
C THR A 86 2.58 -12.13 15.85
N VAL A 87 3.31 -11.01 15.77
CA VAL A 87 4.38 -10.84 14.79
C VAL A 87 5.40 -11.96 15.01
N THR A 88 5.46 -12.86 14.04
CA THR A 88 6.42 -13.96 13.98
C THR A 88 7.81 -13.41 13.63
N LEU A 89 8.86 -14.19 13.92
CA LEU A 89 10.22 -13.80 13.56
C LEU A 89 10.40 -13.70 12.04
N GLU A 90 9.62 -14.50 11.31
CA GLU A 90 9.53 -14.50 9.85
C GLU A 90 8.94 -13.18 9.33
N GLU A 91 7.79 -12.75 9.86
CA GLU A 91 7.15 -11.47 9.49
C GLU A 91 8.05 -10.27 9.85
N GLU A 92 8.73 -10.30 11.00
CA GLU A 92 9.71 -9.27 11.37
C GLU A 92 10.88 -9.21 10.37
N ALA A 93 11.38 -10.37 9.93
CA ALA A 93 12.42 -10.44 8.92
C ALA A 93 11.95 -9.91 7.56
N GLU A 94 10.70 -10.16 7.18
CA GLU A 94 10.08 -9.65 5.96
C GLU A 94 9.88 -8.13 6.00
N ASN A 95 9.43 -7.59 7.14
CA ASN A 95 9.34 -6.15 7.38
C ASN A 95 10.70 -5.47 7.19
N HIS A 96 11.76 -6.03 7.79
CA HIS A 96 13.12 -5.51 7.62
C HIS A 96 13.63 -5.64 6.19
N LYS A 97 13.33 -6.74 5.50
CA LYS A 97 13.70 -6.97 4.11
C LYS A 97 13.01 -5.99 3.17
N PHE A 98 11.73 -5.67 3.41
CA PHE A 98 11.01 -4.65 2.68
C PHE A 98 11.63 -3.26 2.88
N LEU A 99 11.89 -2.86 4.13
CA LEU A 99 12.56 -1.59 4.41
C LEU A 99 13.97 -1.52 3.79
N ASP A 100 14.74 -2.60 3.85
CA ASP A 100 16.05 -2.68 3.22
C ASP A 100 15.95 -2.59 1.69
N CYS A 101 14.98 -3.25 1.08
CA CYS A 101 14.73 -3.14 -0.36
C CYS A 101 14.44 -1.68 -0.72
N MET A 102 13.52 -1.02 0.01
CA MET A 102 13.11 0.35 -0.24
C MET A 102 14.23 1.38 0.01
N LEU A 103 15.15 1.12 0.94
CA LEU A 103 16.31 1.97 1.24
C LEU A 103 17.52 1.68 0.34
N ARG A 104 17.74 0.42 -0.06
CA ARG A 104 18.87 -0.01 -0.91
C ARG A 104 18.62 0.27 -2.36
N MET A 105 17.37 0.16 -2.81
CA MET A 105 17.04 0.57 -4.16
C MET A 105 17.45 2.05 -4.29
N PRO A 106 18.12 2.44 -5.40
CA PRO A 106 18.32 3.84 -5.74
C PRO A 106 16.98 4.50 -6.12
N THR A 107 15.90 4.14 -5.44
CA THR A 107 14.66 4.89 -5.38
C THR A 107 14.98 6.19 -4.69
N LEU A 108 15.43 7.14 -5.51
CA LEU A 108 15.57 8.55 -5.22
C LEU A 108 14.43 9.05 -4.33
N LYS A 109 13.22 8.50 -4.48
CA LYS A 109 12.05 8.68 -3.61
C LYS A 109 12.35 8.74 -2.11
N LEU A 110 12.87 7.66 -1.53
CA LEU A 110 13.06 7.57 -0.07
C LEU A 110 14.23 8.43 0.39
N SER A 111 15.26 8.60 -0.45
CA SER A 111 16.33 9.56 -0.19
C SER A 111 15.86 11.02 -0.25
N ILE A 112 14.93 11.36 -1.16
CA ILE A 112 14.32 12.69 -1.29
C ILE A 112 13.44 12.96 -0.08
N ALA A 113 12.58 12.00 0.29
CA ALA A 113 11.76 12.09 1.49
C ALA A 113 12.61 12.19 2.76
N HIS A 114 13.66 11.37 2.89
CA HIS A 114 14.59 11.40 4.02
C HIS A 114 15.28 12.76 4.12
N LYS A 115 15.82 13.28 3.01
CA LYS A 115 16.44 14.60 2.97
C LYS A 115 15.48 15.71 3.39
N TYR A 116 14.25 15.70 2.87
CA TYR A 116 13.22 16.66 3.25
C TYR A 116 12.88 16.58 4.74
N LEU A 117 12.71 15.38 5.29
CA LEU A 117 12.40 15.17 6.70
C LEU A 117 13.56 15.60 7.62
N VAL A 118 14.80 15.36 7.21
CA VAL A 118 16.01 15.84 7.92
C VAL A 118 16.06 17.37 7.92
N GLU A 119 15.83 18.02 6.77
CA GLU A 119 15.78 19.49 6.67
C GLU A 119 14.70 20.09 7.58
N LYS A 120 13.59 19.38 7.76
CA LYS A 120 12.50 19.75 8.68
C LYS A 120 12.73 19.35 10.14
N GLN A 121 13.86 18.70 10.45
CA GLN A 121 14.19 18.17 11.78
C GLN A 121 13.16 17.14 12.30
N LEU A 122 12.51 16.42 11.38
CA LEU A 122 11.51 15.38 11.67
C LEU A 122 12.10 13.97 11.63
N SER A 123 13.30 13.80 11.06
CA SER A 123 13.99 12.52 10.94
C SER A 123 15.48 12.62 11.28
N PRO A 124 16.09 11.54 11.81
CA PRO A 124 17.54 11.45 11.98
C PRO A 124 18.29 11.53 10.65
N GLU A 125 19.52 12.04 10.66
CA GLU A 125 20.37 12.10 9.46
C GLU A 125 20.88 10.72 9.01
N GLY A 126 21.08 9.80 9.95
CA GLY A 126 21.60 8.47 9.68
C GLY A 126 20.55 7.53 9.09
N LEU A 127 20.94 6.78 8.05
CA LEU A 127 20.07 5.80 7.39
C LEU A 127 19.62 4.66 8.34
N PRO A 128 20.47 4.09 9.21
CA PRO A 128 20.02 3.08 10.17
C PRO A 128 18.94 3.62 11.13
N GLU A 129 19.12 4.83 11.64
CA GLU A 129 18.19 5.49 12.55
C GLU A 129 16.89 5.87 11.83
N PHE A 130 16.98 6.28 10.57
CA PHE A 130 15.81 6.52 9.73
C PHE A 130 15.05 5.23 9.42
N LYS A 131 15.74 4.11 9.16
CA LYS A 131 15.12 2.79 9.02
C LYS A 131 14.34 2.40 10.27
N GLU A 132 14.94 2.58 11.44
CA GLU A 132 14.30 2.33 12.73
C GLU A 132 13.06 3.22 12.95
N GLN A 133 13.15 4.50 12.56
CA GLN A 133 12.00 5.41 12.60
C GLN A 133 10.86 4.92 11.69
N LEU A 134 11.17 4.51 10.46
CA LEU A 134 10.17 3.95 9.54
C LEU A 134 9.55 2.67 10.10
N TYR A 135 10.37 1.78 10.67
CA TYR A 135 9.89 0.56 11.30
C TYR A 135 8.86 0.85 12.40
N ARG A 136 9.15 1.83 13.26
CA ARG A 136 8.25 2.25 14.34
C ARG A 136 6.94 2.87 13.87
N ILE A 137 6.97 3.61 12.77
CA ILE A 137 5.76 4.25 12.22
C ILE A 137 4.85 3.21 11.56
N TRP A 138 5.44 2.27 10.82
CA TRP A 138 4.68 1.40 9.92
C TRP A 138 4.39 0.01 10.52
N PHE A 139 5.30 -0.58 11.27
CA PHE A 139 5.23 -2.00 11.66
C PHE A 139 5.04 -2.24 13.16
N VAL A 140 5.26 -1.24 14.02
CA VAL A 140 4.96 -1.39 15.45
C VAL A 140 3.44 -1.41 15.66
N LEU A 141 2.97 -2.46 16.32
CA LEU A 141 1.57 -2.62 16.66
C LEU A 141 1.12 -1.57 17.68
N TYR A 142 -0.06 -0.99 17.47
CA TYR A 142 -0.75 -0.13 18.42
C TYR A 142 -2.19 -0.61 18.65
N ALA A 143 -2.75 -0.28 19.81
CA ALA A 143 -4.13 -0.61 20.12
C ALA A 143 -5.07 0.41 19.48
N ARG A 144 -6.09 -0.06 18.76
CA ARG A 144 -7.17 0.81 18.26
C ARG A 144 -7.99 1.36 19.43
N ARG A 145 -8.60 2.54 19.26
CA ARG A 145 -9.36 3.20 20.33
C ARG A 145 -10.53 2.29 20.78
N GLY A 146 -10.41 1.72 21.98
CA GLY A 146 -11.42 0.82 22.56
C GLY A 146 -10.95 -0.64 22.71
N THR A 147 -9.79 -1.01 22.16
CA THR A 147 -9.12 -2.29 22.43
C THR A 147 -7.99 -2.06 23.43
N SER A 148 -7.75 -3.03 24.33
CA SER A 148 -6.67 -2.97 25.33
C SER A 148 -5.38 -3.64 24.84
N ARG A 149 -5.40 -4.22 23.63
CA ARG A 149 -4.30 -5.01 23.07
C ARG A 149 -3.87 -4.39 21.73
N PRO A 150 -2.56 -4.23 21.49
CA PRO A 150 -2.05 -3.89 20.17
C PRO A 150 -2.40 -5.00 19.20
N ASP A 151 -3.18 -4.68 18.20
CA ASP A 151 -3.75 -5.62 17.24
C ASP A 151 -3.66 -5.11 15.80
N SER A 152 -2.99 -3.96 15.58
CA SER A 152 -2.91 -3.36 14.26
C SER A 152 -1.70 -2.47 14.08
N SER A 153 -1.21 -2.36 12.84
CA SER A 153 -0.06 -1.54 12.46
C SER A 153 -0.42 -0.48 11.42
N GLY A 154 0.44 0.53 11.25
CA GLY A 154 0.24 1.57 10.24
C GLY A 154 0.29 1.01 8.81
N PHE A 155 1.09 -0.03 8.59
CA PHE A 155 1.21 -0.71 7.30
C PHE A 155 -0.09 -1.43 6.94
N GLU A 156 -0.62 -2.22 7.86
CA GLU A 156 -1.91 -2.92 7.69
C GLU A 156 -3.02 -1.91 7.35
N HIS A 157 -3.12 -0.85 8.15
CA HIS A 157 -4.15 0.17 7.99
C HIS A 157 -4.13 0.86 6.60
N VAL A 158 -2.95 1.15 6.06
CA VAL A 158 -2.81 1.90 4.80
C VAL A 158 -2.73 1.00 3.56
N PHE A 159 -2.08 -0.16 3.66
CA PHE A 159 -1.73 -0.98 2.50
C PHE A 159 -2.53 -2.27 2.37
N VAL A 160 -2.91 -2.91 3.47
CA VAL A 160 -3.75 -4.12 3.47
C VAL A 160 -5.22 -3.74 3.29
N GLY A 161 -5.61 -2.61 3.89
CA GLY A 161 -6.96 -2.07 3.86
C GLY A 161 -7.63 -2.22 5.23
N GLU A 162 -8.47 -1.25 5.58
CA GLU A 162 -9.22 -1.32 6.83
C GLU A 162 -10.24 -2.46 6.76
N THR A 163 -10.14 -3.45 7.64
CA THR A 163 -11.18 -4.47 7.84
C THR A 163 -12.11 -4.05 8.98
N ARG A 164 -13.42 -4.05 8.73
CA ARG A 164 -14.46 -3.89 9.75
C ARG A 164 -15.09 -5.25 10.03
N GLY A 165 -14.94 -5.72 11.27
CA GLY A 165 -15.58 -6.96 11.72
C GLY A 165 -15.03 -8.23 11.08
N GLY A 166 -13.77 -8.23 10.64
CA GLY A 166 -13.07 -9.39 10.11
C GLY A 166 -13.45 -9.83 8.68
N HIS A 167 -14.53 -9.32 8.11
CA HIS A 167 -15.01 -9.81 6.82
C HIS A 167 -15.33 -8.72 5.80
N THR A 168 -15.27 -7.44 6.19
CA THR A 168 -15.58 -6.34 5.29
C THR A 168 -14.37 -5.43 5.16
N VAL A 169 -13.68 -5.50 4.02
CA VAL A 169 -12.70 -4.46 3.66
C VAL A 169 -13.49 -3.20 3.33
N ILE A 170 -13.31 -2.15 4.14
CA ILE A 170 -14.05 -0.89 4.01
C ILE A 170 -13.33 0.13 3.12
N GLY A 171 -12.10 -0.16 2.67
CA GLY A 171 -11.41 0.65 1.67
C GLY A 171 -10.07 0.09 1.25
N PHE A 172 -9.84 0.01 -0.07
CA PHE A 172 -8.51 -0.22 -0.63
C PHE A 172 -7.89 1.12 -1.06
N HIS A 173 -6.76 1.47 -0.45
CA HIS A 173 -5.97 2.62 -0.87
C HIS A 173 -4.79 2.24 -1.79
N ASN A 174 -4.56 0.93 -1.95
CA ASN A 174 -3.49 0.39 -2.77
C ASN A 174 -4.06 -0.35 -4.01
N SER A 175 -3.68 0.10 -5.21
CA SER A 175 -4.15 -0.47 -6.47
C SER A 175 -3.69 -1.92 -6.73
N ILE A 176 -2.58 -2.34 -6.11
CA ILE A 176 -2.06 -3.71 -6.21
C ILE A 176 -2.90 -4.63 -5.33
N GLN A 177 -3.19 -4.20 -4.10
CA GLN A 177 -4.07 -4.94 -3.21
C GLN A 177 -5.46 -5.12 -3.83
N LEU A 178 -6.01 -4.05 -4.42
CA LEU A 178 -7.27 -4.13 -5.17
C LEU A 178 -7.18 -5.15 -6.32
N TYR A 179 -6.11 -5.13 -7.11
CA TYR A 179 -5.91 -6.10 -8.19
C TYR A 179 -5.84 -7.54 -7.67
N MET A 180 -5.10 -7.78 -6.57
CA MET A 180 -4.99 -9.12 -5.98
C MET A 180 -6.34 -9.63 -5.47
N GLN A 181 -7.12 -8.79 -4.79
CA GLN A 181 -8.43 -9.17 -4.26
C GLN A 181 -9.49 -9.40 -5.36
N VAL A 182 -9.47 -8.60 -6.44
CA VAL A 182 -10.31 -8.84 -7.63
C VAL A 182 -9.95 -10.17 -8.29
N ASN A 183 -8.66 -10.50 -8.42
CA ASN A 183 -8.24 -11.79 -8.99
C ASN A 183 -8.56 -13.00 -8.10
N LEU A 184 -8.60 -12.82 -6.79
CA LEU A 184 -8.99 -13.85 -5.83
C LEU A 184 -10.52 -14.04 -5.75
N GLY A 185 -11.30 -13.16 -6.38
CA GLY A 185 -12.77 -13.18 -6.34
C GLY A 185 -13.37 -12.63 -5.04
N ASN A 186 -12.58 -11.87 -4.27
CA ASN A 186 -12.97 -11.29 -2.99
C ASN A 186 -13.52 -9.85 -3.13
N SER A 187 -13.48 -9.28 -4.34
CA SER A 187 -13.97 -7.93 -4.65
C SER A 187 -14.52 -7.90 -6.06
N ASP A 188 -15.77 -7.44 -6.19
CA ASP A 188 -16.43 -7.11 -7.46
C ASP A 188 -16.37 -5.60 -7.71
#